data_AF-A0A559N3U5-F1
#
_entry.id   AF-A0A559N3U5-F1
#
_cell.length_a   1.000
_cell.length_b   1.000
_cell.length_c   1.000
_cell.angle_alpha   90.00
_cell.angle_beta   90.00
_cell.angle_gamma   90.00
#
_symmetry.space_group_name_H-M   'P 1'
#
loop_
_entity.id
_entity.type
_entity.pdbx_description
1 polymer ?
#
loop_
_entity_poly.entity_id
_entity_poly.type
_entity_poly.pdbx_seq_one_letter_code
_entity_poly.pdbx_strand_id
1 'polypeptide(L)'
;MNFTSPQEALIVIEKSHKKSKEAMKVGDFRTNNKIISQEMMPAFLYIEKNNLTKLLIPFLKNKDVDLSLIVSRRLLPYYEEIAINNLNDIIQKKIPHKWDVAETIIKEWKGLPL
;
A
#
# COMPACT_ATOMS: atom_id res chain seq x y z
N MET A 1 -7.97 17.38 0.00
CA MET A 1 -9.18 16.53 -0.07
C MET A 1 -9.68 16.36 1.36
N ASN A 2 -10.96 16.63 1.62
CA ASN A 2 -11.56 16.44 2.94
C ASN A 2 -12.44 15.19 2.88
N PHE A 3 -12.08 14.15 3.62
CA PHE A 3 -12.85 12.92 3.70
C PHE A 3 -13.95 13.08 4.76
N THR A 4 -15.16 12.61 4.43
CA THR A 4 -16.33 12.68 5.31
C THR A 4 -16.53 11.41 6.12
N SER A 5 -15.89 10.30 5.73
CA SER A 5 -15.90 9.04 6.46
C SER A 5 -14.65 8.18 6.19
N PRO A 6 -14.33 7.21 7.08
CA PRO A 6 -13.29 6.22 6.82
C PRO A 6 -13.56 5.38 5.57
N GLN A 7 -14.82 4.99 5.34
CA GLN A 7 -15.23 4.19 4.19
C GLN A 7 -14.93 4.91 2.87
N GLU A 8 -15.17 6.22 2.81
CA GLU A 8 -14.81 7.04 1.66
C GLU A 8 -13.31 6.99 1.38
N ALA A 9 -12.47 7.15 2.41
CA ALA A 9 -11.01 7.06 2.27
C ALA A 9 -10.56 5.66 1.76
N LEU A 10 -11.13 4.57 2.29
CA LEU A 10 -10.81 3.21 1.81
C LEU A 10 -11.20 3.02 0.34
N ILE A 11 -12.37 3.53 -0.07
CA ILE A 11 -12.81 3.50 -1.49
C ILE A 11 -11.85 4.31 -2.38
N VAL A 12 -11.40 5.47 -1.92
CA VAL A 12 -10.42 6.30 -2.66
C VAL A 12 -9.09 5.57 -2.80
N ILE A 13 -8.57 4.94 -1.74
CA ILE A 13 -7.33 4.14 -1.81
C ILE A 13 -7.44 3.09 -2.92
N GLU A 14 -8.52 2.30 -2.93
CA GLU A 14 -8.69 1.22 -3.92
C GLU A 14 -8.84 1.76 -5.36
N LYS A 15 -9.66 2.80 -5.55
CA LYS A 15 -9.91 3.38 -6.87
C LYS A 15 -8.68 4.09 -7.43
N SER A 16 -8.01 4.88 -6.61
CA SER A 16 -6.82 5.62 -7.03
C SER A 16 -5.64 4.69 -7.32
N HIS A 17 -5.50 3.58 -6.59
CA HIS A 17 -4.51 2.54 -6.94
C HIS A 17 -4.76 1.95 -8.34
N LYS A 18 -6.02 1.60 -8.65
CA LYS A 18 -6.37 1.07 -9.99
C LYS A 18 -6.03 2.07 -11.10
N LYS A 19 -6.42 3.34 -10.95
CA LYS A 19 -6.10 4.41 -11.90
C LYS A 19 -4.60 4.66 -12.05
N SER A 20 -3.87 4.67 -10.92
CA SER A 20 -2.41 4.81 -10.89
C SER A 20 -1.74 3.70 -11.71
N LYS A 21 -2.19 2.45 -11.55
CA LYS A 21 -1.68 1.32 -12.33
C LYS A 21 -1.99 1.44 -13.82
N GLU A 22 -3.16 1.94 -14.20
CA GLU A 22 -3.51 2.20 -15.59
C GLU A 22 -2.62 3.28 -16.23
N ALA A 23 -2.37 4.39 -15.51
CA ALA A 23 -1.46 5.43 -15.97
C ALA A 23 -0.03 4.90 -16.15
N MET A 24 0.47 4.09 -15.21
CA MET A 24 1.79 3.48 -15.31
C MET A 24 1.94 2.53 -16.50
N LYS A 25 0.89 1.78 -16.86
CA LYS A 25 0.92 0.87 -18.02
C LYS A 25 1.15 1.58 -19.35
N VAL A 26 0.70 2.83 -19.46
CA VAL A 26 0.87 3.65 -20.68
C VAL A 26 2.04 4.64 -20.56
N GLY A 27 2.84 4.55 -19.50
CA GLY A 27 3.98 5.45 -19.26
C GLY A 27 3.59 6.87 -18.85
N ASP A 28 2.34 7.11 -18.42
CA ASP A 28 1.91 8.43 -17.94
C ASP A 28 2.29 8.63 -16.46
N PHE A 29 3.59 8.86 -16.25
CA PHE A 29 4.15 9.08 -14.92
C PHE A 29 3.62 10.36 -14.26
N ARG A 30 3.25 11.38 -15.05
CA ARG A 30 2.73 12.64 -14.51
C ARG A 30 1.36 12.43 -13.88
N THR A 31 0.46 11.76 -14.58
CA THR A 31 -0.87 11.43 -14.05
C THR A 31 -0.76 10.46 -12.89
N ASN A 32 0.10 9.44 -13.00
CA ASN A 32 0.37 8.53 -11.89
C ASN A 32 0.78 9.28 -10.60
N ASN A 33 1.78 10.15 -10.70
CA ASN A 33 2.28 10.92 -9.56
C ASN A 33 1.22 11.85 -8.98
N LYS A 34 0.37 12.44 -9.84
CA LYS A 34 -0.76 13.27 -9.41
C LYS A 34 -1.77 12.44 -8.62
N ILE A 35 -2.16 11.27 -9.12
CA ILE A 35 -3.11 10.37 -8.43
C ILE A 35 -2.56 9.93 -7.07
N ILE A 36 -1.29 9.51 -7.02
CA ILE A 36 -0.64 9.09 -5.78
C ILE A 36 -0.64 10.23 -4.76
N SER A 37 -0.15 11.42 -5.15
CA SER A 37 0.05 12.55 -4.24
C SER A 37 -1.25 13.26 -3.83
N GLN A 38 -2.24 13.34 -4.71
CA GLN A 38 -3.45 14.16 -4.49
C GLN A 38 -4.68 13.35 -4.08
N GLU A 39 -4.70 12.04 -4.33
CA GLU A 39 -5.84 11.17 -3.98
C GLU A 39 -5.44 10.09 -2.97
N MET A 40 -4.52 9.20 -3.35
CA MET A 40 -4.24 7.99 -2.57
C MET A 40 -3.51 8.30 -1.25
N MET A 41 -2.45 9.11 -1.29
CA MET A 41 -1.68 9.50 -0.11
C MET A 41 -2.53 10.26 0.92
N PRO A 42 -3.34 11.27 0.55
CA PRO A 42 -4.27 11.90 1.47
C PRO A 42 -5.25 10.94 2.13
N ALA A 43 -5.74 9.92 1.41
CA ALA A 43 -6.66 8.93 1.97
C ALA A 43 -5.97 8.05 3.02
N PHE A 44 -4.74 7.59 2.76
CA PHE A 44 -3.95 6.88 3.78
C PHE A 44 -3.67 7.75 5.01
N LEU A 45 -3.25 9.00 4.80
CA LEU A 45 -2.97 9.95 5.88
C LEU A 45 -4.21 10.24 6.73
N TYR A 46 -5.40 10.30 6.12
CA TYR A 46 -6.64 10.44 6.85
C TYR A 46 -6.88 9.24 7.78
N ILE A 47 -6.69 8.01 7.28
CA ILE A 47 -6.83 6.79 8.09
C ILE A 47 -5.82 6.77 9.24
N GLU A 48 -4.56 7.11 8.98
CA GLU A 48 -3.48 7.16 9.98
C GLU A 48 -3.74 8.20 11.07
N LYS A 49 -4.07 9.44 10.69
CA LYS A 49 -4.31 10.55 11.64
C LYS A 49 -5.50 10.30 12.56
N ASN A 50 -6.45 9.48 12.14
CA ASN A 50 -7.63 9.11 12.93
C ASN A 50 -7.45 7.80 13.72
N ASN A 51 -6.25 7.21 13.76
CA ASN A 51 -5.96 5.93 14.41
C ASN A 51 -6.80 4.75 13.86
N LEU A 52 -7.10 4.78 12.55
CA LEU A 52 -7.96 3.80 11.89
C LEU A 52 -7.16 2.79 11.03
N THR A 53 -5.85 2.70 11.22
CA THR A 53 -4.95 1.84 10.41
C THR A 53 -5.35 0.37 10.39
N LYS A 54 -6.05 -0.13 11.42
CA LYS A 54 -6.64 -1.49 11.42
C LYS A 54 -7.55 -1.75 10.23
N LEU A 55 -8.24 -0.72 9.74
CA LEU A 55 -9.15 -0.81 8.58
C LEU A 55 -8.42 -1.13 7.26
N LEU A 56 -7.08 -1.02 7.23
CA LEU A 56 -6.27 -1.37 6.07
C LEU A 56 -5.99 -2.87 5.98
N ILE A 57 -6.10 -3.64 7.08
CA ILE A 57 -5.80 -5.08 7.10
C ILE A 57 -6.52 -5.88 6.00
N PRO A 58 -7.80 -5.64 5.68
CA PRO A 58 -8.48 -6.35 4.58
C PRO A 58 -7.78 -6.22 3.23
N PHE A 59 -7.03 -5.13 2.98
CA PHE A 59 -6.28 -4.95 1.74
C PHE A 59 -5.08 -5.88 1.59
N LEU A 60 -4.59 -6.50 2.67
CA LEU A 60 -3.52 -7.50 2.59
C LEU A 60 -3.99 -8.75 1.80
N LYS A 61 -5.27 -9.10 1.94
CA LYS A 61 -5.92 -10.21 1.22
C LYS A 61 -6.42 -9.82 -0.18
N ASN A 62 -6.13 -8.60 -0.63
CA ASN A 62 -6.55 -8.15 -1.96
C ASN A 62 -5.82 -8.94 -3.05
N LYS A 63 -6.50 -9.19 -4.18
CA LYS A 63 -5.88 -9.81 -5.36
C LYS A 63 -4.78 -8.95 -5.97
N ASP A 64 -4.81 -7.64 -5.72
CA ASP A 64 -3.78 -6.71 -6.18
C ASP A 64 -2.57 -6.70 -5.24
N VAL A 65 -1.50 -7.40 -5.65
CA VAL A 65 -0.26 -7.53 -4.89
C VAL A 65 0.42 -6.19 -4.67
N ASP A 66 0.33 -5.25 -5.61
CA ASP A 66 0.94 -3.92 -5.46
C ASP A 66 0.29 -3.15 -4.31
N LEU A 67 -1.05 -3.21 -4.21
CA LEU A 67 -1.76 -2.60 -3.09
C LEU A 67 -1.45 -3.29 -1.76
N SER A 68 -1.33 -4.62 -1.78
CA SER A 68 -0.93 -5.41 -0.61
C SER A 68 0.46 -5.01 -0.09
N LEU A 69 1.44 -4.79 -0.98
CA LEU A 69 2.77 -4.30 -0.63
C LEU A 69 2.73 -2.90 0.02
N ILE A 70 2.00 -1.96 -0.60
CA ILE A 70 1.85 -0.59 -0.07
C ILE A 70 1.23 -0.62 1.33
N VAL A 71 0.18 -1.42 1.50
CA VAL A 71 -0.53 -1.53 2.78
C VAL A 71 0.32 -2.24 3.84
N SER A 72 1.05 -3.30 3.48
CA SER A 72 2.03 -3.93 4.39
C SER A 72 3.01 -2.90 4.93
N ARG A 73 3.62 -2.08 4.06
CA ARG A 73 4.56 -1.03 4.49
C ARG A 73 3.93 -0.04 5.47
N ARG A 74 2.69 0.36 5.22
CA ARG A 74 1.91 1.27 6.09
C ARG A 74 1.57 0.67 7.45
N LEU A 75 1.36 -0.65 7.49
CA LEU A 75 0.98 -1.37 8.70
C LEU A 75 2.17 -1.69 9.60
N LEU A 76 3.41 -1.67 9.11
CA LEU A 76 4.61 -2.01 9.90
C LEU A 76 4.68 -1.28 11.27
N PRO A 77 4.44 0.05 11.37
CA PRO A 77 4.56 0.75 12.65
C PRO A 77 3.45 0.43 13.67
N TYR A 78 2.35 -0.20 13.23
CA TYR A 78 1.13 -0.38 14.04
C TYR A 78 0.77 -1.86 14.26
N TYR A 79 1.07 -2.70 13.28
CA TYR A 79 0.68 -4.11 13.18
C TYR A 79 1.80 -4.91 12.51
N GLU A 80 3.02 -4.79 13.07
CA GLU A 80 4.25 -5.34 12.48
C GLU A 80 4.13 -6.82 12.11
N GLU A 81 3.70 -7.67 13.05
CA GLU A 81 3.59 -9.12 12.83
C GLU A 81 2.70 -9.44 11.62
N ILE A 82 1.54 -8.79 11.52
CA ILE A 82 0.59 -8.98 10.42
C ILE A 82 1.21 -8.52 9.10
N ALA A 83 1.88 -7.36 9.10
CA ALA A 83 2.52 -6.81 7.91
C ALA A 83 3.67 -7.69 7.42
N ILE A 84 4.53 -8.15 8.32
CA ILE A 84 5.68 -9.02 8.04
C ILE A 84 5.22 -10.39 7.53
N ASN A 85 4.19 -10.98 8.13
CA ASN A 85 3.64 -12.25 7.65
C ASN A 85 3.13 -12.13 6.21
N ASN A 86 2.41 -11.06 5.87
CA ASN A 86 1.97 -10.83 4.50
C ASN A 86 3.15 -10.61 3.52
N LEU A 87 4.19 -9.88 3.94
CA LEU A 87 5.38 -9.69 3.11
C LEU A 87 6.11 -11.03 2.88
N ASN A 88 6.27 -11.86 3.90
CA ASN A 88 6.85 -13.19 3.78
C ASN A 88 6.03 -14.10 2.85
N ASP A 89 4.69 -14.03 2.91
CA ASP A 89 3.82 -14.77 1.99
C ASP A 89 4.06 -14.36 0.52
N ILE A 90 4.27 -13.05 0.26
CA ILE A 90 4.59 -12.54 -1.09
C ILE A 90 5.95 -13.07 -1.55
N ILE A 91 6.95 -13.09 -0.66
CA ILE A 91 8.30 -13.61 -0.93
C ILE A 91 8.23 -15.10 -1.29
N GLN A 92 7.52 -15.89 -0.49
CA GLN A 92 7.38 -17.33 -0.71
C GLN A 92 6.69 -17.66 -2.03
N LYS A 93 5.70 -16.85 -2.45
CA LYS A 93 5.02 -17.00 -3.74
C LYS A 93 5.88 -16.63 -4.95
N LYS A 94 7.07 -16.03 -4.75
CA LYS A 94 8.02 -15.63 -5.79
C LYS A 94 7.37 -14.85 -6.95
N ILE A 95 6.44 -13.96 -6.63
CA ILE A 95 5.72 -13.16 -7.64
C ILE A 95 6.73 -12.21 -8.31
N PRO A 96 6.93 -12.28 -9.64
CA PRO A 96 7.98 -11.51 -10.33
C PRO A 96 7.92 -10.02 -10.01
N HIS A 97 9.07 -9.42 -9.69
CA HIS A 97 9.22 -8.01 -9.33
C HIS A 97 8.41 -7.55 -8.09
N LYS A 98 7.90 -8.49 -7.29
CA LYS A 98 7.17 -8.21 -6.03
C LYS A 98 7.86 -8.84 -4.82
N TRP A 99 8.48 -10.01 -5.00
CA TRP A 99 9.21 -10.69 -3.92
C TRP A 99 10.43 -9.89 -3.47
N ASP A 100 11.19 -9.34 -4.40
CA ASP A 100 12.35 -8.46 -4.17
C ASP A 100 11.94 -7.14 -3.49
N VAL A 101 10.79 -6.59 -3.89
CA VAL A 101 10.20 -5.41 -3.23
C VAL A 101 9.79 -5.74 -1.79
N ALA A 102 9.16 -6.90 -1.55
CA ALA A 102 8.80 -7.35 -0.21
C ALA A 102 10.03 -7.57 0.68
N GLU A 103 11.08 -8.22 0.17
CA GLU A 103 12.36 -8.38 0.86
C GLU A 103 12.98 -7.04 1.23
N THR A 104 13.00 -6.10 0.28
CA THR A 104 13.52 -4.74 0.48
C THR A 104 12.75 -4.03 1.60
N ILE A 105 11.41 -4.10 1.60
CA ILE A 105 10.59 -3.49 2.67
C ILE A 105 10.95 -4.08 4.04
N ILE A 106 11.12 -5.41 4.15
CA ILE A 106 11.51 -6.06 5.42
C ILE A 106 12.90 -5.61 5.84
N LYS A 107 13.88 -5.58 4.92
CA LYS A 107 15.26 -5.17 5.21
C LYS A 107 15.31 -3.72 5.69
N GLU A 108 14.67 -2.80 4.97
CA GLU A 108 14.57 -1.38 5.35
C GLU A 108 13.97 -1.21 6.74
N TRP A 109 12.86 -1.91 7.03
CA TRP A 109 12.20 -1.85 8.34
C TRP A 109 13.10 -2.34 9.48
N LYS A 110 13.83 -3.44 9.26
CA LYS A 110 14.71 -4.04 10.25
C LYS A 110 16.07 -3.35 10.36
N GLY A 111 16.35 -2.34 9.54
CA GLY A 111 17.67 -1.68 9.46
C GLY A 111 18.78 -2.61 8.96
N LEU A 112 18.44 -3.58 8.12
CA LEU A 112 19.40 -4.52 7.52
C LEU A 112 20.00 -3.94 6.24
N PRO A 113 21.23 -4.35 5.85
CA PRO A 113 21.82 -3.98 4.57
C PRO A 113 20.91 -4.40 3.39
N LEU A 114 20.81 -3.54 2.37
CA LEU A 114 20.07 -3.80 1.14
C LEU A 114 20.77 -4.84 0.27
#